data_AF-A0A9E3SQK1-F1
#
_entry.id   AF-A0A9E3SQK1-F1
#
_cell.length_a   1.000
_cell.length_b   1.000
_cell.length_c   1.000
_cell.angle_alpha   90.00
_cell.angle_beta   90.00
_cell.angle_gamma   90.00
#
_symmetry.space_group_name_H-M   'P 1'
#
loop_
_entity.id
_entity.type
_entity.pdbx_description
1 polymer ?
#
loop_
_entity_poly.entity_id
_entity_poly.type
_entity_poly.pdbx_seq_one_letter_code
_entity_poly.pdbx_strand_id
1 'polypeptide(L)'
;MRVLITGGTGLIGARLCQLLLRDHHEIILLSRDPQAHTAHFPASVNIRRWDGRTAAGWADLLNPDTALVNLAGAYPISWLWNPSQQQDVL
;
A
#
# COMPACT_ATOMS: atom_id res chain seq x y z
N MET A 1 -4.27 -15.42 6.71
CA MET A 1 -4.97 -14.57 5.71
C MET A 1 -3.97 -13.71 4.97
N ARG A 2 -4.21 -13.44 3.68
CA ARG A 2 -3.43 -12.52 2.85
C ARG A 2 -4.03 -11.12 2.90
N VAL A 3 -3.18 -10.11 3.05
CA VAL A 3 -3.60 -8.70 3.03
C VAL A 3 -2.80 -7.95 1.98
N LEU A 4 -3.50 -7.39 1.00
CA LEU A 4 -2.94 -6.56 -0.05
C LEU A 4 -3.21 -5.09 0.30
N ILE A 5 -2.15 -4.28 0.38
CA ILE A 5 -2.22 -2.91 0.92
C ILE A 5 -1.63 -1.94 -0.10
N THR A 6 -2.43 -0.97 -0.52
CA THR A 6 -1.93 0.20 -1.24
C THR A 6 -1.54 1.28 -0.24
N GLY A 7 -0.54 2.13 -0.55
CA GLY A 7 -0.09 3.17 0.39
C GLY A 7 0.51 2.61 1.69
N GLY A 8 0.92 1.34 1.69
CA GLY A 8 1.49 0.64 2.85
C GLY A 8 2.80 1.24 3.38
N THR A 9 3.45 2.10 2.60
CA THR A 9 4.69 2.81 2.97
C THR A 9 4.43 4.18 3.61
N GLY A 10 3.16 4.62 3.63
CA GLY A 10 2.74 5.88 4.23
C GLY A 10 2.51 5.80 5.75
N LEU A 11 2.08 6.92 6.34
CA LEU A 11 1.92 7.09 7.80
C LEU A 11 1.09 5.97 8.46
N ILE A 12 -0.10 5.71 7.93
CA ILE A 12 -1.04 4.71 8.48
C ILE A 12 -0.61 3.30 8.02
N GLY A 13 -0.27 3.17 6.73
CA GLY A 13 0.08 1.90 6.11
C GLY A 13 1.24 1.18 6.81
N ALA A 14 2.29 1.92 7.19
CA ALA A 14 3.46 1.32 7.83
C ALA A 14 3.12 0.71 9.19
N ARG A 15 2.25 1.37 9.97
CA ARG A 15 1.79 0.86 11.28
C ARG A 15 0.85 -0.32 11.12
N LEU A 16 -0.06 -0.26 10.15
CA LEU A 16 -0.93 -1.39 9.83
C LEU A 16 -0.10 -2.63 9.45
N CYS A 17 0.93 -2.48 8.62
CA CYS A 17 1.81 -3.59 8.26
C CYS A 17 2.48 -4.23 9.48
N GLN A 18 2.97 -3.42 10.43
CA GLN A 18 3.59 -3.92 11.65
C GLN A 18 2.62 -4.75 12.50
N LEU A 19 1.36 -4.32 12.62
CA LEU A 19 0.33 -5.06 13.34
C LEU A 19 -0.01 -6.37 12.62
N LEU A 20 -0.22 -6.33 11.31
CA LEU A 20 -0.57 -7.52 10.53
C LEU A 20 0.56 -8.56 10.49
N LEU A 21 1.83 -8.13 10.46
CA LEU A 21 2.98 -9.03 10.56
C LEU A 21 3.03 -9.74 11.92
N ARG A 22 2.72 -9.03 13.01
CA ARG A 22 2.67 -9.60 14.36
C ARG A 22 1.59 -10.67 14.49
N ASP A 23 0.49 -10.50 13.77
CA ASP A 23 -0.61 -11.47 13.72
C ASP A 23 -0.42 -12.55 12.65
N HIS A 24 0.80 -12.67 12.10
CA HIS A 24 1.20 -13.70 11.13
C HIS A 24 0.42 -13.67 9.80
N HIS A 25 -0.03 -12.50 9.36
CA HIS A 25 -0.62 -12.33 8.04
C HIS A 25 0.44 -12.29 6.93
N GLU A 26 0.09 -12.82 5.75
CA GLU A 26 0.87 -12.62 4.53
C GLU A 26 0.58 -11.21 4.01
N ILE A 27 1.62 -10.39 3.83
CA ILE A 27 1.45 -9.00 3.38
C ILE A 27 2.01 -8.81 1.99
N ILE A 28 1.19 -8.22 1.12
CA ILE A 28 1.57 -7.74 -0.20
C ILE A 28 1.37 -6.22 -0.23
N LEU A 29 2.44 -5.46 -0.45
CA LEU A 29 2.39 -4.02 -0.59
C LEU A 29 2.38 -3.62 -2.07
N LEU A 30 1.47 -2.73 -2.45
CA LEU A 30 1.52 -2.05 -3.73
C LEU A 30 2.18 -0.68 -3.58
N SER A 31 3.30 -0.49 -4.28
CA SER A 31 4.06 0.76 -4.28
C SER A 31 4.36 1.22 -5.71
N ARG A 32 4.33 2.52 -5.93
CA ARG A 32 4.81 3.15 -7.17
C ARG A 32 6.33 3.01 -7.33
N ASP A 33 7.04 2.97 -6.21
CA ASP A 33 8.48 2.77 -6.14
C ASP A 33 8.80 1.68 -5.10
N PRO A 34 8.83 0.39 -5.49
CA PRO A 34 9.16 -0.69 -4.58
C PRO A 34 10.59 -0.59 -4.03
N GLN A 35 11.56 -0.18 -4.87
CA GLN A 35 12.98 -0.17 -4.52
C GLN A 35 13.28 0.82 -3.41
N ALA A 36 12.64 1.99 -3.42
CA ALA A 36 12.77 2.98 -2.35
C ALA A 36 12.31 2.48 -0.97
N HIS A 37 11.49 1.43 -0.92
CA HIS A 37 10.87 0.97 0.31
C HIS A 37 11.25 -0.46 0.73
N THR A 38 11.88 -1.27 -0.12
CA THR A 38 12.28 -2.64 0.22
C THR A 38 13.12 -2.72 1.51
N ALA A 39 14.04 -1.79 1.72
CA ALA A 39 14.89 -1.77 2.92
C ALA A 39 14.14 -1.43 4.22
N HIS A 40 12.93 -0.86 4.14
CA HIS A 40 12.13 -0.44 5.30
C HIS A 40 11.23 -1.56 5.85
N PHE A 41 11.09 -2.67 5.13
CA PHE A 41 10.23 -3.78 5.51
C PHE A 41 11.04 -5.07 5.65
N PRO A 42 10.59 -6.01 6.51
CA PRO A 42 11.17 -7.35 6.57
C PRO A 42 11.06 -8.05 5.22
N ALA A 43 12.00 -8.97 4.93
CA ALA A 43 12.01 -9.75 3.70
C ALA A 43 10.73 -10.60 3.46
N SER A 44 9.94 -10.85 4.51
CA SER A 44 8.65 -11.53 4.42
C SER A 44 7.53 -10.69 3.80
N VAL A 45 7.70 -9.37 3.68
CA VAL A 45 6.74 -8.47 3.03
C VAL A 45 7.02 -8.42 1.53
N ASN A 46 6.04 -8.81 0.72
CA ASN A 46 6.18 -8.76 -0.73
C ASN A 46 5.78 -7.38 -1.26
N ILE A 47 6.74 -6.59 -1.75
CA ILE A 47 6.45 -5.27 -2.33
C ILE A 47 6.40 -5.39 -3.86
N ARG A 48 5.24 -5.11 -4.44
CA ARG A 48 4.97 -5.12 -5.88
C ARG A 48 4.83 -3.72 -6.43
N ARG A 49 5.30 -3.54 -7.67
CA ARG A 49 5.11 -2.29 -8.39
C ARG A 49 3.63 -2.12 -8.76
N TRP A 50 3.11 -0.92 -8.56
CA TRP A 50 1.75 -0.54 -8.95
C TRP A 50 1.73 0.92 -9.43
N ASP A 51 0.99 1.19 -10.49
CA ASP A 51 0.88 2.52 -11.12
C ASP A 51 -0.12 3.45 -10.41
N GLY A 52 -0.89 2.95 -9.45
CA GLY A 52 -1.94 3.70 -8.76
C GLY A 52 -3.27 3.77 -9.51
N ARG A 53 -3.40 3.11 -10.66
CA ARG A 53 -4.53 3.29 -11.59
C ARG A 53 -5.11 1.98 -12.07
N THR A 54 -4.29 1.00 -12.39
CA THR A 54 -4.71 -0.24 -13.04
C THR A 54 -4.47 -1.46 -12.16
N ALA A 55 -5.15 -2.56 -12.48
CA ALA A 55 -4.96 -3.84 -11.80
C ALA A 55 -3.74 -4.62 -12.34
N ALA A 56 -2.96 -4.02 -13.26
CA ALA A 56 -1.87 -4.70 -13.95
C ALA A 56 -0.75 -5.09 -12.98
N GLY A 57 -0.32 -6.36 -13.07
CA GLY A 57 0.81 -6.90 -12.31
C GLY A 57 0.53 -7.25 -10.85
N TRP A 58 -0.72 -7.17 -10.39
CA TRP A 58 -1.10 -7.59 -9.04
C TRP A 58 -2.50 -8.21 -8.91
N ALA A 59 -3.41 -8.02 -9.88
CA ALA A 59 -4.77 -8.54 -9.80
C ALA A 59 -4.84 -10.07 -9.58
N ASP A 60 -3.89 -10.81 -10.16
CA ASP A 60 -3.73 -12.25 -10.04
C ASP A 60 -3.39 -12.71 -8.61
N LEU A 61 -2.98 -11.78 -7.74
CA LEU A 61 -2.69 -12.06 -6.33
C LEU A 61 -3.95 -12.11 -5.46
N LEU A 62 -5.09 -11.61 -5.97
CA LEU A 62 -6.38 -11.66 -5.29
C LEU A 62 -6.95 -13.08 -5.34
N ASN A 63 -7.34 -13.58 -4.18
CA ASN A 63 -8.06 -14.84 -4.00
C ASN A 63 -9.19 -14.63 -2.96
N PRO A 64 -10.09 -15.62 -2.76
CA PRO A 64 -11.18 -15.51 -1.79
C PRO A 64 -10.76 -15.18 -0.35
N ASP A 65 -9.52 -15.51 0.03
CA ASP A 65 -8.93 -15.26 1.35
C ASP A 65 -8.07 -13.98 1.40
N THR A 66 -8.23 -13.10 0.41
CA THR A 66 -7.47 -11.84 0.31
C THR A 66 -8.31 -10.66 0.80
N ALA A 67 -7.82 -9.97 1.82
CA ALA A 67 -8.32 -8.65 2.19
C ALA A 67 -7.55 -7.57 1.39
N LEU A 68 -8.29 -6.64 0.76
CA LEU A 68 -7.72 -5.47 0.10
C LEU A 68 -7.92 -4.23 0.96
N VAL A 69 -6.83 -3.54 1.30
CA VAL A 69 -6.84 -2.30 2.07
C VAL A 69 -6.30 -1.16 1.22
N ASN A 70 -7.15 -0.20 0.87
CA ASN A 70 -6.76 0.98 0.10
C ASN A 70 -6.37 2.13 1.03
N LEU A 71 -5.06 2.42 1.15
CA LEU A 71 -4.53 3.61 1.83
C LEU A 71 -3.70 4.48 0.87
N ALA A 72 -3.86 4.27 -0.44
CA ALA A 72 -3.27 5.16 -1.43
C ALA A 72 -4.02 6.48 -1.43
N GLY A 73 -3.26 7.56 -1.61
CA GLY A 73 -3.79 8.90 -1.64
C GLY A 73 -2.72 9.92 -1.27
N ALA A 74 -3.08 11.17 -1.46
CA ALA A 74 -2.29 12.32 -1.07
C ALA A 74 -2.17 12.43 0.45
N TYR A 75 -1.02 12.90 0.93
CA TYR A 75 -0.84 13.31 2.32
C TYR A 75 -1.12 14.82 2.43
N PRO A 76 -2.32 15.26 2.85
CA PRO A 76 -2.74 16.66 2.68
C PRO A 76 -1.98 17.64 3.60
N ILE A 77 -1.17 17.13 4.53
CA ILE A 77 -0.35 17.94 5.43
C ILE A 77 0.86 18.57 4.73
N SER A 78 1.29 18.04 3.57
CA SER A 78 2.48 18.57 2.87
C SER A 78 2.23 19.82 2.03
N TRP A 79 0.99 20.34 1.95
CA TRP A 79 0.67 21.53 1.16
C TRP A 79 -0.55 22.28 1.67
N LEU A 80 -0.68 23.55 1.27
CA LEU A 80 -1.93 24.31 1.41
C LEU A 80 -2.95 23.78 0.39
N TRP A 81 -4.19 23.60 0.84
CA TRP A 81 -5.28 23.06 0.01
C TRP A 81 -5.56 23.95 -1.21
N ASN A 82 -5.62 23.34 -2.39
CA ASN A 82 -6.16 23.93 -3.61
C ASN A 82 -7.10 22.94 -4.34
N PRO A 83 -8.02 23.44 -5.18
CA PRO A 83 -8.99 22.58 -5.87
C PRO A 83 -8.35 21.50 -6.76
N SER A 84 -7.15 21.74 -7.30
CA SER A 84 -6.44 20.74 -8.12
C SER A 84 -6.00 19.50 -7.33
N GLN A 85 -5.88 19.57 -6.00
CA GLN A 85 -5.46 18.44 -5.16
C GLN A 85 -6.61 17.53 -4.75
N GLN A 86 -7.86 17.91 -5.01
CA GLN A 86 -9.03 17.11 -4.61
C GLN A 86 -9.02 15.72 -5.26
N GLN A 87 -8.50 15.61 -6.49
CA GLN A 87 -8.41 14.34 -7.22
C GLN A 87 -7.32 13.40 -6.68
N ASP A 88 -6.34 13.92 -5.93
CA ASP A 88 -5.26 13.11 -5.37
C ASP A 88 -5.64 12.48 -4.02
N VAL A 89 -6.69 12.99 -3.37
CA VAL A 89 -7.17 12.56 -2.04
C VAL A 89 -8.30 11.52 -2.14
N LEU A 90 -9.06 11.52 -3.24
CA LEU A 90 -10.22 10.65 -3.49
C LEU A 90 -9.83 9.42 -4.32
#